data_AF-A4FWT7-F1
#
_entry.id   AF-A4FWT7-F1
#
_cell.length_a   1.000
_cell.length_b   1.000
_cell.length_c   1.000
_cell.angle_alpha   90.00
_cell.angle_beta   90.00
_cell.angle_gamma   90.00
#
_symmetry.space_group_name_H-M   'P 1'
#
loop_
_entity.id
_entity.type
_entity.pdbx_description
1 polymer ?
#
loop_
_entity_poly.entity_id
_entity_poly.type
_entity_poly.pdbx_seq_one_letter_code
_entity_poly.pdbx_strand_id
1 'polypeptide(L)'
;MSSKYILPVIMLLILVGAIYFSFAPDNSEKYVFLAVTFNMGGLDYQGYIVEGRNIIFEYAREGNSFSQSVTPSFTKTDEQYKNIEHVYVKIDTNGDVKYYEAEIFDETEEMVKYYAKEE
;
A
#
# COMPACT_ATOMS: atom_id res chain seq x y z
N MET A 1 20.80 -43.18 3.35
CA MET A 1 19.43 -42.88 2.89
C MET A 1 19.24 -43.48 1.51
N SER A 2 18.20 -44.30 1.30
CA SER A 2 17.95 -44.99 0.03
C SER A 2 17.54 -43.99 -1.06
N SER A 3 18.35 -43.87 -2.12
CA SER A 3 18.14 -42.96 -3.27
C SER A 3 16.78 -43.13 -3.95
N LYS A 4 16.15 -44.30 -3.79
CA LYS A 4 14.85 -44.67 -4.37
C LYS A 4 13.68 -43.78 -3.95
N TYR A 5 13.81 -43.05 -2.85
CA TYR A 5 12.75 -42.16 -2.33
C TYR A 5 13.00 -40.68 -2.61
N ILE A 6 14.16 -40.31 -3.14
CA ILE A 6 14.52 -38.89 -3.35
C ILE A 6 13.72 -38.30 -4.52
N LEU A 7 13.64 -39.03 -5.63
CA LEU A 7 12.90 -38.60 -6.83
C LEU A 7 11.39 -38.35 -6.57
N PRO A 8 10.63 -39.27 -5.94
CA PRO A 8 9.21 -39.03 -5.69
C PRO A 8 8.97 -37.90 -4.69
N VAL A 9 9.89 -37.66 -3.74
CA VAL A 9 9.79 -36.54 -2.79
C VAL A 9 10.00 -35.20 -3.49
N ILE A 10 10.98 -35.09 -4.39
CA ILE A 10 11.20 -33.88 -5.19
C ILE A 10 9.98 -33.60 -6.08
N MET A 11 9.43 -34.64 -6.71
CA MET A 11 8.24 -34.51 -7.57
C MET A 11 7.01 -34.06 -6.77
N LEU A 12 6.84 -34.57 -5.54
CA LEU A 12 5.77 -34.12 -4.64
C LEU A 12 5.95 -32.66 -4.23
N LEU A 13 7.17 -32.23 -3.91
CA LEU A 13 7.46 -30.83 -3.56
C LEU A 13 7.18 -29.87 -4.71
N ILE A 14 7.52 -30.24 -5.94
CA ILE A 14 7.20 -29.46 -7.14
C ILE A 14 5.68 -29.39 -7.33
N LEU A 15 4.96 -30.49 -7.11
CA LEU A 15 3.51 -30.53 -7.23
C LEU A 15 2.83 -29.63 -6.19
N VAL A 16 3.28 -29.69 -4.93
CA VAL A 16 2.78 -28.84 -3.84
C VAL A 16 3.09 -27.37 -4.11
N GLY A 17 4.29 -27.06 -4.61
CA GLY A 17 4.66 -25.71 -5.03
C GLY A 17 3.78 -25.19 -6.17
N ALA A 18 3.54 -26.00 -7.19
CA ALA A 18 2.69 -25.63 -8.32
C ALA A 18 1.22 -25.40 -7.91
N ILE A 19 0.69 -26.22 -7.00
CA ILE A 19 -0.65 -26.05 -6.42
C ILE A 19 -0.71 -24.76 -5.60
N TYR A 20 0.28 -24.49 -4.75
CA TYR A 20 0.32 -23.26 -3.95
C TYR A 20 0.33 -21.99 -4.81
N PHE A 21 1.09 -21.97 -5.90
CA PHE A 21 1.10 -20.85 -6.85
C PHE A 21 -0.19 -20.75 -7.69
N SER A 22 -0.82 -21.88 -8.03
CA SER A 22 -2.04 -21.89 -8.87
C SER A 22 -3.31 -21.61 -8.07
N PHE A 23 -3.30 -21.87 -6.76
CA PHE A 23 -4.42 -21.64 -5.84
C PHE A 23 -4.18 -20.48 -4.87
N ALA A 24 -3.07 -19.73 -5.03
CA ALA A 24 -2.96 -18.43 -4.41
C ALA A 24 -4.16 -17.60 -4.89
N PRO A 25 -4.95 -17.01 -3.98
CA PRO A 25 -6.14 -16.26 -4.38
C PRO A 25 -5.75 -15.23 -5.42
N ASP A 26 -6.38 -15.31 -6.60
CA ASP A 26 -6.25 -14.28 -7.63
C ASP A 26 -7.03 -13.07 -7.13
N ASN A 27 -6.42 -12.31 -6.23
CA ASN A 27 -6.97 -11.05 -5.78
C ASN A 27 -7.08 -10.15 -7.00
N SER A 28 -8.30 -9.72 -7.31
CA SER A 28 -8.54 -8.86 -8.45
C SER A 28 -7.69 -7.59 -8.34
N GLU A 29 -7.20 -7.12 -9.48
CA GLU A 29 -6.53 -5.81 -9.56
C GLU A 29 -7.52 -4.72 -9.13
N LYS A 30 -7.14 -3.93 -8.13
CA LYS A 30 -7.98 -2.86 -7.57
C LYS A 30 -7.25 -1.53 -7.56
N TYR A 31 -7.99 -0.45 -7.78
CA TYR A 31 -7.48 0.89 -7.49
C TYR A 31 -7.33 1.07 -5.98
N VAL A 32 -6.30 1.77 -5.56
CA VAL A 32 -6.14 2.17 -4.16
C VAL A 32 -6.56 3.62 -4.00
N PHE A 33 -7.54 3.85 -3.14
CA PHE A 33 -8.03 5.17 -2.79
C PHE A 33 -7.58 5.51 -1.37
N LEU A 34 -7.02 6.69 -1.17
CA LEU A 34 -6.61 7.19 0.13
C LEU A 34 -7.43 8.44 0.47
N ALA A 35 -8.15 8.37 1.59
CA ALA A 35 -8.69 9.53 2.29
C ALA A 35 -7.78 9.83 3.47
N VAL A 36 -7.25 11.04 3.58
CA VAL A 36 -6.41 11.43 4.71
C VAL A 36 -6.84 12.77 5.27
N THR A 37 -6.83 12.90 6.60
CA THR A 37 -7.07 14.17 7.28
C THR A 37 -5.80 14.62 7.98
N PHE A 38 -5.30 15.78 7.58
CA PHE A 38 -4.13 16.41 8.18
C PHE A 38 -4.55 17.45 9.22
N ASN A 39 -3.77 17.60 10.29
CA ASN A 39 -3.93 18.67 11.29
C ASN A 39 -3.15 19.94 10.91
N MET A 40 -2.64 19.99 9.68
CA MET A 40 -1.91 21.11 9.10
C MET A 40 -2.44 21.51 7.71
N GLY A 41 -2.19 22.76 7.31
CA GLY A 41 -2.53 23.28 5.98
C GLY A 41 -1.30 23.52 5.10
N GLY A 42 -1.49 23.54 3.77
CA GLY A 42 -0.41 23.77 2.81
C GLY A 42 0.44 22.53 2.51
N LEU A 43 -0.18 21.35 2.58
CA LEU A 43 0.39 20.10 2.07
C LEU A 43 0.04 19.95 0.60
N ASP A 44 1.05 19.68 -0.22
CA ASP A 44 0.91 19.39 -1.64
C ASP A 44 1.14 17.91 -1.90
N TYR A 45 0.21 17.28 -2.60
CA TYR A 45 0.34 15.89 -3.04
C TYR A 45 1.39 15.77 -4.14
N GLN A 46 2.39 14.89 -3.95
CA GLN A 46 3.51 14.70 -4.86
C GLN A 46 3.35 13.47 -5.76
N GLY A 47 2.42 12.57 -5.43
CA GLY A 47 2.24 11.30 -6.12
C GLY A 47 2.31 10.12 -5.16
N TYR A 48 2.54 8.94 -5.71
CA TYR A 48 2.70 7.73 -4.92
C TYR A 48 3.82 6.86 -5.48
N ILE A 49 4.42 6.06 -4.61
CA ILE A 49 5.40 5.04 -4.98
C ILE A 49 4.91 3.66 -4.55
N VAL A 50 5.36 2.63 -5.26
CA VAL A 50 5.04 1.23 -4.96
C VAL A 50 6.33 0.52 -4.56
N GLU A 51 6.36 0.03 -3.32
CA GLU A 51 7.48 -0.73 -2.76
C GLU A 51 7.02 -2.15 -2.45
N GLY A 52 7.19 -3.05 -3.42
CA GLY A 52 6.72 -4.43 -3.31
C GLY A 52 5.20 -4.50 -3.23
N ARG A 53 4.66 -4.82 -2.05
CA ARG A 53 3.22 -4.88 -1.77
C ARG A 53 2.70 -3.68 -0.97
N ASN A 54 3.53 -2.66 -0.82
CA ASN A 54 3.19 -1.44 -0.12
C ASN A 54 3.00 -0.29 -1.11
N ILE A 55 2.01 0.57 -0.85
CA ILE A 55 1.85 1.84 -1.57
C ILE A 55 2.10 2.98 -0.59
N ILE A 56 2.92 3.95 -1.00
CA ILE A 56 3.24 5.12 -0.18
C ILE A 56 2.77 6.36 -0.94
N PHE A 57 1.77 7.04 -0.42
CA PHE A 57 1.31 8.33 -0.93
C PHE A 57 2.15 9.45 -0.32
N GLU A 58 2.75 10.29 -1.17
CA GLU A 58 3.72 11.29 -0.77
C GLU A 58 3.08 12.69 -0.78
N TYR A 59 3.24 13.38 0.35
CA TYR A 59 2.85 14.77 0.53
C TYR A 59 4.06 15.56 1.00
N ALA A 60 4.20 16.78 0.49
CA ALA A 60 5.26 17.69 0.88
C ALA A 60 4.67 19.01 1.36
N ARG A 61 5.35 19.62 2.32
CA ARG A 61 5.04 20.94 2.84
C ARG A 61 6.33 21.73 2.90
N GLU A 62 6.43 22.72 2.01
CA GLU A 62 7.60 23.57 1.90
C GLU A 62 7.27 25.01 2.31
N GLY A 63 8.21 25.66 3.00
CA GLY A 63 8.13 27.09 3.30
C GLY A 63 8.49 27.44 4.73
N ASN A 64 8.42 28.74 5.02
CA ASN A 64 8.92 29.32 6.29
C ASN A 64 7.80 29.65 7.29
N SER A 65 6.54 29.50 6.90
CA SER A 65 5.37 29.78 7.74
C SER A 65 4.23 28.85 7.38
N PHE A 66 3.53 28.38 8.42
CA PHE A 66 2.67 27.21 8.36
C PHE A 66 1.33 27.51 8.99
N SER A 67 0.24 27.35 8.23
CA SER A 67 -1.11 27.43 8.77
C SER A 67 -1.43 26.15 9.55
N GLN A 68 -2.01 26.31 10.74
CA GLN A 68 -2.63 25.21 11.47
C GLN A 68 -4.09 25.15 11.06
N SER A 69 -4.46 24.09 10.34
CA SER A 69 -5.80 23.92 9.77
C SER A 69 -6.04 22.43 9.57
N VAL A 70 -7.26 21.96 9.84
CA VAL A 70 -7.65 20.59 9.51
C VAL A 70 -7.94 20.52 8.01
N THR A 71 -7.14 19.74 7.27
CA THR A 71 -7.21 19.68 5.81
C THR A 71 -7.48 18.24 5.36
N PRO A 72 -8.65 17.94 4.77
CA PRO A 72 -8.89 16.65 4.14
C PRO A 72 -8.24 16.59 2.76
N SER A 73 -7.68 15.44 2.40
CA SER A 73 -7.19 15.11 1.06
C SER A 73 -7.73 13.76 0.62
N PHE A 74 -8.03 13.66 -0.68
CA PHE A 74 -8.53 12.46 -1.31
C PHE A 74 -7.72 12.20 -2.57
N THR A 75 -7.09 11.03 -2.66
CA THR A 75 -6.28 10.66 -3.80
C THR A 75 -6.51 9.21 -4.20
N LYS A 76 -6.19 8.88 -5.45
CA LYS A 76 -6.34 7.55 -6.03
C LYS A 76 -5.08 7.22 -6.81
N THR A 77 -4.71 5.95 -6.84
CA THR A 77 -3.71 5.46 -7.79
C THR A 77 -4.20 5.58 -9.23
N ASP A 78 -3.27 5.76 -10.16
CA ASP A 78 -3.57 5.81 -11.59
C ASP A 78 -3.73 4.42 -12.20
N GLU A 79 -3.12 3.43 -11.55
CA GLU A 79 -3.15 2.02 -11.95
C GLU A 79 -3.81 1.15 -10.87
N GLN A 80 -4.14 -0.08 -11.25
CA GLN A 80 -4.66 -1.09 -10.35
C GLN A 80 -3.53 -1.99 -9.83
N TYR A 81 -3.64 -2.43 -8.58
CA TYR A 81 -2.64 -3.28 -7.94
C TYR A 81 -3.29 -4.52 -7.32
N LYS A 82 -2.54 -5.62 -7.29
CA LYS A 82 -2.91 -6.86 -6.58
C LYS A 82 -2.15 -6.96 -5.26
N ASN A 83 -2.78 -7.62 -4.29
CA ASN A 83 -2.12 -8.05 -3.04
C ASN A 83 -1.45 -6.91 -2.26
N ILE A 84 -2.10 -5.75 -2.17
CA ILE A 84 -1.62 -4.65 -1.33
C ILE A 84 -1.67 -5.07 0.14
N GLU A 85 -0.52 -5.05 0.81
CA GLU A 85 -0.38 -5.40 2.22
C GLU A 85 -0.58 -4.16 3.10
N HIS A 86 0.11 -3.07 2.76
CA HIS A 86 0.07 -1.83 3.53
C HIS A 86 -0.03 -0.59 2.64
N VAL A 87 -0.73 0.42 3.14
CA VAL A 87 -0.77 1.76 2.53
C VAL A 87 -0.25 2.76 3.55
N TYR A 88 0.71 3.58 3.13
CA TYR A 88 1.33 4.59 3.97
C TYR A 88 1.09 5.99 3.41
N VAL A 89 1.05 6.95 4.31
CA VAL A 89 1.12 8.38 4.01
C VAL A 89 2.48 8.87 4.47
N LYS A 90 3.29 9.35 3.53
CA LYS A 90 4.54 10.02 3.81
C LYS A 90 4.32 11.52 3.76
N ILE A 91 4.68 12.22 4.82
CA ILE A 91 4.64 13.67 4.90
C ILE A 91 6.07 14.19 5.07
N ASP A 92 6.55 14.97 4.12
CA ASP A 92 7.82 15.69 4.19
C ASP A 92 7.56 17.16 4.52
N THR A 93 8.00 17.64 5.68
CA THR A 93 7.94 19.05 6.05
C THR A 93 9.34 19.64 6.14
N ASN A 94 9.78 20.34 5.09
CA ASN A 94 11.13 20.91 4.98
C ASN A 94 12.26 19.89 5.30
N GLY A 95 12.11 18.63 4.88
CA GLY A 95 13.05 17.54 5.12
C GLY A 95 12.80 16.73 6.40
N ASP A 96 11.85 17.14 7.25
CA ASP A 96 11.38 16.31 8.37
C ASP A 96 10.28 15.36 7.87
N VAL A 97 10.59 14.06 7.82
CA VAL A 97 9.73 13.06 7.20
C VAL A 97 9.01 12.23 8.26
N LYS A 98 7.69 12.14 8.14
CA LYS A 98 6.82 11.28 8.96
C LYS A 98 6.06 10.30 8.07
N TYR A 99 5.82 9.11 8.61
CA TYR A 99 5.01 8.07 7.98
C TYR A 99 3.83 7.70 8.86
N TYR A 100 2.66 7.54 8.24
CA TYR A 100 1.44 7.09 8.89
C TYR A 100 0.90 5.90 8.11
N GLU A 101 0.55 4.82 8.80
CA GLU A 101 -0.14 3.70 8.16
C GLU A 101 -1.63 4.03 8.05
N ALA A 102 -2.20 3.75 6.88
CA ALA A 102 -3.61 3.95 6.61
C ALA A 102 -4.36 2.63 6.81
N GLU A 103 -5.55 2.72 7.40
CA GLU A 103 -6.41 1.55 7.65
C GLU A 103 -7.46 1.40 6.55
N ILE A 104 -7.75 0.17 6.15
CA ILE A 104 -8.84 -0.12 5.22
C ILE A 104 -10.16 0.23 5.91
N PHE A 105 -11.02 0.99 5.23
CA PHE A 105 -12.36 1.31 5.73
C PHE A 105 -13.48 0.88 4.79
N ASP A 106 -13.17 0.58 3.52
CA ASP A 106 -14.14 0.08 2.53
C ASP A 106 -13.41 -0.67 1.41
N GLU A 107 -14.06 -1.68 0.85
CA GLU A 107 -13.50 -2.49 -0.24
C GLU A 107 -14.62 -2.97 -1.17
N THR A 108 -14.41 -2.76 -2.47
CA THR A 108 -15.29 -3.23 -3.54
C THR A 108 -14.51 -4.12 -4.52
N GLU A 109 -15.17 -4.60 -5.57
CA GLU A 109 -14.51 -5.36 -6.64
C GLU A 109 -13.47 -4.53 -7.40
N GLU A 110 -13.69 -3.21 -7.52
CA GLU A 110 -12.87 -2.30 -8.33
C GLU A 110 -11.83 -1.51 -7.52
N MET A 111 -12.06 -1.31 -6.22
CA MET A 111 -11.21 -0.44 -5.39
C MET A 111 -11.13 -0.88 -3.93
N VAL A 112 -10.01 -0.56 -3.29
CA VAL A 112 -9.84 -0.61 -1.83
C VAL A 112 -9.64 0.81 -1.33
N LYS A 113 -10.37 1.20 -0.29
CA LYS A 113 -10.30 2.55 0.29
C LYS A 113 -9.65 2.51 1.66
N TYR A 114 -8.65 3.35 1.82
CA TYR A 114 -7.84 3.50 3.01
C TYR A 114 -8.05 4.88 3.63
N TYR A 115 -8.05 4.92 4.95
CA TYR A 115 -8.17 6.14 5.73
C TYR A 115 -6.98 6.30 6.65
N ALA A 116 -6.41 7.51 6.67
CA ALA A 116 -5.42 7.90 7.66
C ALA A 116 -5.83 9.22 8.30
N LYS A 117 -5.50 9.36 9.58
CA LYS A 117 -5.59 10.65 10.27
C LYS A 117 -4.22 10.97 10.85
N GLU A 118 -3.71 12.14 10.52
CA GLU A 118 -2.51 12.66 11.18
C GLU A 118 -2.82 12.91 12.66
N GLU A 119 -2.01 12.35 13.56
CA GLU A 119 -2.03 12.62 15.00
C GLU A 119 -0.98 13.67 15.40
#